data_AF-A0A3Q2GP33-F1
#
_entry.id   AF-A0A3Q2GP33-F1
#
_cell.length_a   1.000
_cell.length_b   1.000
_cell.length_c   1.000
_cell.angle_alpha   90.00
_cell.angle_beta   90.00
_cell.angle_gamma   90.00
#
_symmetry.space_group_name_H-M   'P 1'
#
loop_
_entity.id
_entity.type
_entity.pdbx_description
1 polymer ?
#
loop_
_entity_poly.entity_id
_entity_poly.type
_entity_poly.pdbx_seq_one_letter_code
_entity_poly.pdbx_strand_id
1 'polypeptide(L)'
;MALLVECVPNFSEGRDKQVIDAISAAISQTPGCSLLDVDPGASTNRTVYTFVGSPEAVVEGALNAAQRAFSLIDMSKHSGEHPRTGALDVCPFIPVQNVTMDDCVHCANDFGRRLAEMLHVPVYLYGEAARSESRRSLPSVRSGEYEALPEKLKREDWAPDFGPALFVPSWGATVTGARKFLIAYNVNLISTKEQAHRIALDIREQGRGKDQPGLLKQVQGMGWYLEEANLAQVSTNILDFEMTPLHAVYEEICRDAEELKLPVVGSQIVGLIPLKALLDSADFYIKRDQLFIIEEEHKVRLVISKLGLDSLGPFSPKERIIEYMVRSEEQGGLISLSLQQFVHSVGARTAAPGGGSVSAAIASMGAALGAMVGQMTYGKRQFENLDNVMRKLIPPFHQAMNELLHMVDADSSAFNSYMVALKMPKKTEEEMKRREAAVQEGLKQAVGVPLALAQKINVLWPPLKQMVLYGNIGCKSDAQVAAKALEAAVYGAYFNVLINLKDISDEAFKLATKRRVSELLQEAKDSVGAILDAAEKRT
;
A
#
# COMPACT_ATOMS: atom_id res chain seq x y z
N MET A 1 -14.46 -5.16 -6.45
CA MET A 1 -13.41 -5.03 -5.41
C MET A 1 -13.88 -3.98 -4.41
N ALA A 2 -13.51 -4.10 -3.13
CA ALA A 2 -13.92 -3.13 -2.13
C ALA A 2 -13.23 -1.76 -2.38
N LEU A 3 -13.96 -0.68 -2.10
CA LEU A 3 -13.43 0.68 -2.03
C LEU A 3 -12.89 0.86 -0.61
N LEU A 4 -11.60 1.15 -0.48
CA LEU A 4 -10.96 1.30 0.83
C LEU A 4 -10.27 2.67 0.95
N VAL A 5 -10.69 3.42 1.96
CA VAL A 5 -10.10 4.68 2.41
C VAL A 5 -9.54 4.44 3.80
N GLU A 6 -8.34 4.95 4.06
CA GLU A 6 -7.78 5.08 5.39
C GLU A 6 -8.16 6.45 5.96
N CYS A 7 -8.63 6.45 7.22
CA CYS A 7 -8.87 7.67 7.99
C CYS A 7 -7.98 7.64 9.24
N VAL A 8 -7.25 8.74 9.46
CA VAL A 8 -6.23 8.82 10.52
C VAL A 8 -6.50 9.99 11.48
N PRO A 9 -7.61 10.01 12.25
CA PRO A 9 -7.89 11.14 13.13
C PRO A 9 -6.89 11.22 14.27
N ASN A 10 -6.45 12.45 14.54
CA ASN A 10 -5.47 12.75 15.56
C ASN A 10 -6.15 13.49 16.70
N PHE A 11 -6.29 12.82 17.83
CA PHE A 11 -6.93 13.39 19.02
C PHE A 11 -5.89 13.87 20.05
N SER A 12 -6.17 15.01 20.66
CA SER A 12 -5.33 15.64 21.68
C SER A 12 -5.59 15.04 23.06
N GLU A 13 -5.26 13.76 23.20
CA GLU A 13 -5.24 12.99 24.44
C GLU A 13 -4.27 11.83 24.26
N GLY A 14 -3.33 11.62 25.19
CA GLY A 14 -2.34 10.53 25.12
C GLY A 14 -2.07 9.85 26.45
N ARG A 15 -2.85 10.16 27.50
CA ARG A 15 -2.61 9.76 28.89
C ARG A 15 -3.82 9.08 29.52
N ASP A 16 -5.03 9.61 29.32
CA ASP A 16 -6.26 9.04 29.86
C ASP A 16 -6.77 7.89 28.99
N LYS A 17 -6.53 6.67 29.46
CA LYS A 17 -6.95 5.45 28.79
C LYS A 17 -8.47 5.35 28.63
N GLN A 18 -9.28 5.89 29.54
CA GLN A 18 -10.75 5.83 29.42
C GLN A 18 -11.24 6.67 28.24
N VAL A 19 -10.63 7.84 28.04
CA VAL A 19 -10.93 8.70 26.90
C VAL A 19 -10.49 8.02 25.61
N ILE A 20 -9.27 7.45 25.61
CA ILE A 20 -8.71 6.77 24.44
C ILE A 20 -9.59 5.60 24.00
N ASP A 21 -9.92 4.70 24.94
CA ASP A 21 -10.73 3.51 24.69
C ASP A 21 -12.17 3.87 24.28
N ALA A 22 -12.73 4.96 24.82
CA ALA A 22 -14.06 5.43 24.45
C ALA A 22 -14.12 5.94 23.01
N ILE A 23 -13.08 6.64 22.54
CA ILE A 23 -12.98 7.08 21.14
C ILE A 23 -12.75 5.87 20.22
N SER A 24 -11.87 4.94 20.61
CA SER A 24 -11.65 3.68 19.88
C SER A 24 -12.96 2.91 19.68
N ALA A 25 -13.75 2.76 20.75
CA ALA A 25 -15.01 2.04 20.71
C ALA A 25 -16.02 2.70 19.76
N ALA A 26 -16.09 4.04 19.71
CA ALA A 26 -16.97 4.75 18.79
C ALA A 26 -16.62 4.47 17.31
N ILE A 27 -15.32 4.34 17.00
CA ILE A 27 -14.86 3.97 15.65
C ILE A 27 -15.21 2.51 15.36
N SER A 28 -14.79 1.58 16.23
CA SER A 28 -14.98 0.13 16.02
C SER A 28 -16.44 -0.31 15.97
N GLN A 29 -17.34 0.41 16.64
CA GLN A 29 -18.78 0.13 16.61
C GLN A 29 -19.48 0.71 15.38
N THR A 30 -18.80 1.54 14.58
CA THR A 30 -19.37 2.11 13.36
C THR A 30 -19.41 1.04 12.25
N PRO A 31 -20.59 0.70 11.70
CA PRO A 31 -20.69 -0.29 10.64
C PRO A 31 -19.84 0.06 9.42
N GLY A 32 -19.08 -0.90 8.92
CA GLY A 32 -18.23 -0.72 7.74
C GLY A 32 -16.86 -0.07 8.00
N CYS A 33 -16.51 0.18 9.27
CA CYS A 33 -15.17 0.59 9.68
C CYS A 33 -14.43 -0.57 10.37
N SER A 34 -13.16 -0.74 10.03
CA SER A 34 -12.22 -1.61 10.74
C SER A 34 -11.15 -0.74 11.40
N LEU A 35 -11.15 -0.68 12.74
CA LEU A 35 -10.10 -0.01 13.51
C LEU A 35 -8.83 -0.86 13.45
N LEU A 36 -7.77 -0.32 12.87
CA LEU A 36 -6.51 -1.03 12.63
C LEU A 36 -5.52 -0.80 13.76
N ASP A 37 -5.33 0.45 14.17
CA ASP A 37 -4.31 0.82 15.15
C ASP A 37 -4.72 2.02 15.99
N VAL A 38 -4.21 2.06 17.23
CA VAL A 38 -4.38 3.17 18.18
C VAL A 38 -3.04 3.40 18.86
N ASP A 39 -2.38 4.51 18.53
CA ASP A 39 -1.02 4.82 18.96
C ASP A 39 -1.02 6.05 19.90
N PRO A 40 -1.12 5.84 21.23
CA PRO A 40 -1.08 6.92 22.21
C PRO A 40 0.35 7.28 22.60
N GLY A 41 0.70 8.57 22.48
CA GLY A 41 1.95 9.12 22.97
C GLY A 41 1.75 9.98 24.22
N ALA A 42 2.28 9.52 25.36
CA ALA A 42 2.11 10.20 26.66
C ALA A 42 2.83 11.56 26.73
N SER A 43 4.05 11.64 26.19
CA SER A 43 4.86 12.86 26.12
C SER A 43 4.32 13.84 25.07
N THR A 44 3.87 13.34 23.92
CA THR A 44 3.19 14.15 22.90
C THR A 44 1.77 14.57 23.30
N ASN A 45 1.19 13.89 24.31
CA ASN A 45 -0.20 13.99 24.76
C ASN A 45 -1.20 13.98 23.59
N ARG A 46 -1.05 12.99 22.72
CA ARG A 46 -1.80 12.83 21.48
C ARG A 46 -1.95 11.34 21.18
N THR A 47 -3.09 10.96 20.64
CA THR A 47 -3.34 9.61 20.15
C THR A 47 -3.70 9.68 18.67
N VAL A 48 -3.01 8.86 17.89
CA VAL A 48 -3.30 8.66 16.46
C VAL A 48 -4.15 7.40 16.34
N TYR A 49 -5.33 7.53 15.76
CA TYR A 49 -6.18 6.38 15.45
C TYR A 49 -6.09 6.12 13.97
N THR A 50 -6.03 4.86 13.57
CA THR A 50 -5.99 4.47 12.16
C THR A 50 -7.07 3.44 11.90
N PHE A 51 -7.97 3.73 10.97
CA PHE A 51 -9.02 2.81 10.59
C PHE A 51 -9.30 2.90 9.10
N VAL A 52 -9.87 1.83 8.55
CA VAL A 52 -10.19 1.72 7.12
C VAL A 52 -11.66 1.37 6.92
N GLY A 53 -12.18 1.71 5.75
CA GLY A 53 -13.55 1.37 5.36
C GLY A 53 -13.93 1.96 4.01
N SER A 54 -15.21 1.78 3.64
CA SER A 54 -15.76 2.46 2.46
C SER A 54 -15.80 3.99 2.66
N PRO A 55 -15.80 4.79 1.58
CA PRO A 55 -15.83 6.26 1.67
C PRO A 55 -16.90 6.83 2.61
N GLU A 56 -18.11 6.27 2.59
CA GLU A 56 -19.21 6.70 3.47
C GLU A 56 -18.99 6.25 4.91
N ALA A 57 -18.60 4.98 5.11
CA ALA A 57 -18.39 4.42 6.44
C ALA A 57 -17.29 5.16 7.21
N VAL A 58 -16.18 5.51 6.55
CA VAL A 58 -15.07 6.20 7.24
C VAL A 58 -15.44 7.60 7.71
N VAL A 59 -16.33 8.29 7.00
CA VAL A 59 -16.86 9.60 7.40
C VAL A 59 -17.74 9.45 8.65
N GLU A 60 -18.63 8.44 8.69
CA GLU A 60 -19.42 8.15 9.89
C GLU A 60 -18.53 7.81 11.08
N GLY A 61 -17.50 6.98 10.88
CA GLY A 61 -16.57 6.58 11.95
C GLY A 61 -15.85 7.79 12.53
N ALA A 62 -15.38 8.70 11.66
CA ALA A 62 -14.73 9.93 12.08
C ALA A 62 -15.68 10.88 12.85
N LEU A 63 -16.94 11.02 12.41
CA LEU A 63 -17.94 11.85 13.08
C LEU A 63 -18.31 11.28 14.46
N ASN A 64 -18.52 9.96 14.56
CA ASN A 64 -18.83 9.29 15.83
C ASN A 64 -17.68 9.44 16.84
N ALA A 65 -16.44 9.29 16.37
CA ALA A 65 -15.24 9.52 17.18
C ALA A 65 -15.18 10.97 17.69
N ALA A 66 -15.39 11.95 16.79
CA ALA A 66 -15.38 13.37 17.14
C ALA A 66 -16.48 13.73 18.14
N GLN A 67 -17.69 13.21 17.95
CA GLN A 67 -18.82 13.40 18.87
C GLN A 67 -18.51 12.87 20.27
N ARG A 68 -17.82 11.72 20.35
CA ARG A 68 -17.42 11.14 21.64
C ARG A 68 -16.32 11.97 22.30
N ALA A 69 -15.30 12.37 21.55
CA ALA A 69 -14.22 13.21 22.04
C ALA A 69 -14.72 14.58 22.54
N PHE A 70 -15.74 15.16 21.89
CA PHE A 70 -16.28 16.48 22.25
C PHE A 70 -16.82 16.55 23.69
N SER A 71 -17.30 15.42 24.22
CA SER A 71 -17.77 15.33 25.61
C SER A 71 -16.69 14.94 26.62
N LEU A 72 -15.51 14.53 26.17
CA LEU A 72 -14.48 13.91 27.00
C LEU A 72 -13.19 14.73 27.09
N ILE A 73 -12.84 15.48 26.04
CA ILE A 73 -11.62 16.28 25.97
C ILE A 73 -11.94 17.74 26.26
N ASP A 74 -11.12 18.36 27.11
CA ASP A 74 -11.15 19.79 27.42
C ASP A 74 -9.80 20.42 27.08
N MET A 75 -9.71 21.04 25.89
CA MET A 75 -8.49 21.66 25.40
C MET A 75 -7.96 22.79 26.29
N SER A 76 -8.79 23.41 27.13
CA SER A 76 -8.34 24.45 28.05
C SER A 76 -7.37 23.93 29.12
N LYS A 77 -7.32 22.61 29.32
CA LYS A 77 -6.43 21.92 30.27
C LYS A 77 -5.36 21.08 29.56
N HIS A 78 -5.36 21.06 28.22
CA HIS A 78 -4.46 20.24 27.43
C HIS A 78 -3.10 20.91 27.22
N SER A 79 -2.04 20.15 27.43
CA SER A 79 -0.66 20.49 27.04
C SER A 79 0.11 19.24 26.63
N GLY A 80 1.01 19.36 25.64
CA GLY A 80 1.85 18.27 25.15
C GLY A 80 2.99 18.80 24.28
N GLU A 81 4.05 18.00 24.09
CA GLU A 81 5.22 18.40 23.28
C GLU A 81 4.91 18.52 21.78
N HIS A 82 3.84 17.87 21.31
CA HIS A 82 3.45 17.93 19.90
C HIS A 82 2.49 19.11 19.67
N PRO A 83 2.71 19.94 18.62
CA PRO A 83 1.85 21.09 18.40
C PRO A 83 0.39 20.66 18.15
N ARG A 84 -0.60 21.47 18.54
CA ARG A 84 -2.02 21.10 18.39
C ARG A 84 -2.92 22.33 18.30
N THR A 85 -4.00 22.25 17.52
CA THR A 85 -5.02 23.32 17.44
C THR A 85 -6.39 22.94 18.00
N GLY A 86 -6.66 21.66 18.22
CA GLY A 86 -7.95 21.25 18.78
C GLY A 86 -7.98 19.83 19.32
N ALA A 87 -9.10 19.48 19.95
CA ALA A 87 -9.33 18.17 20.54
C ALA A 87 -9.26 17.06 19.47
N LEU A 88 -9.81 17.33 18.29
CA LEU A 88 -9.47 16.65 17.05
C LEU A 88 -8.63 17.62 16.20
N ASP A 89 -7.31 17.44 16.21
CA ASP A 89 -6.36 18.35 15.56
C ASP A 89 -6.44 18.24 14.04
N VAL A 90 -6.24 17.04 13.51
CA VAL A 90 -6.32 16.75 12.08
C VAL A 90 -6.98 15.40 11.82
N CYS A 91 -7.89 15.36 10.85
CA CYS A 91 -8.59 14.17 10.38
C CYS A 91 -8.47 14.05 8.85
N PRO A 92 -7.42 13.37 8.35
CA PRO A 92 -7.21 13.15 6.93
C PRO A 92 -7.84 11.86 6.41
N PHE A 93 -8.20 11.88 5.13
CA PHE A 93 -8.66 10.74 4.35
C PHE A 93 -7.62 10.41 3.26
N ILE A 94 -7.22 9.14 3.15
CA ILE A 94 -6.14 8.68 2.28
C ILE A 94 -6.63 7.51 1.41
N PRO A 95 -6.36 7.53 0.10
CA PRO A 95 -6.75 6.42 -0.77
C PRO A 95 -5.89 5.18 -0.49
N VAL A 96 -6.52 4.01 -0.31
CA VAL A 96 -5.83 2.74 -0.10
C VAL A 96 -6.04 1.80 -1.28
N GLN A 97 -7.30 1.45 -1.59
CA GLN A 97 -7.60 0.43 -2.61
C GLN A 97 -8.83 0.82 -3.42
N ASN A 98 -8.67 0.88 -4.75
CA ASN A 98 -9.72 1.26 -5.71
C ASN A 98 -10.40 2.62 -5.45
N VAL A 99 -9.75 3.52 -4.72
CA VAL A 99 -10.26 4.85 -4.41
C VAL A 99 -9.30 5.89 -4.97
N THR A 100 -9.84 6.96 -5.54
CA THR A 100 -9.07 8.06 -6.10
C THR A 100 -8.83 9.17 -5.06
N MET A 101 -7.90 10.09 -5.35
CA MET A 101 -7.72 11.26 -4.49
C MET A 101 -9.00 12.12 -4.45
N ASP A 102 -9.73 12.23 -5.56
CA ASP A 102 -10.96 13.03 -5.63
C ASP A 102 -12.06 12.47 -4.71
N ASP A 103 -12.17 11.15 -4.61
CA ASP A 103 -13.08 10.50 -3.65
C ASP A 103 -12.70 10.85 -2.21
N CYS A 104 -11.40 10.86 -1.87
CA CYS A 104 -10.94 11.27 -0.54
C CYS A 104 -11.17 12.76 -0.27
N VAL A 105 -11.02 13.63 -1.28
CA VAL A 105 -11.39 15.05 -1.19
C VAL A 105 -12.88 15.20 -0.92
N HIS A 106 -13.72 14.37 -1.55
CA HIS A 106 -15.15 14.33 -1.27
C HIS A 106 -15.43 13.94 0.19
N CYS A 107 -14.80 12.87 0.71
CA CYS A 107 -14.91 12.49 2.12
C CYS A 107 -14.52 13.63 3.07
N ALA A 108 -13.41 14.33 2.81
CA ALA A 108 -12.98 15.45 3.64
C ALA A 108 -13.98 16.62 3.65
N ASN A 109 -14.58 16.93 2.50
CA ASN A 109 -15.62 17.95 2.42
C ASN A 109 -16.90 17.54 3.16
N ASP A 110 -17.36 16.29 3.01
CA ASP A 110 -18.56 15.82 3.71
C ASP A 110 -18.35 15.76 5.22
N PHE A 111 -17.23 15.19 5.67
CA PHE A 111 -16.84 15.18 7.08
C PHE A 111 -16.77 16.61 7.64
N GLY A 112 -16.05 17.51 6.98
CA GLY A 112 -15.85 18.88 7.46
C GLY A 112 -17.17 19.65 7.61
N ARG A 113 -18.06 19.53 6.62
CA ARG A 113 -19.39 20.15 6.65
C ARG A 113 -20.24 19.59 7.81
N ARG A 114 -20.36 18.27 7.90
CA ARG A 114 -21.21 17.60 8.90
C ARG A 114 -20.68 17.77 10.32
N LEU A 115 -19.36 17.74 10.50
CA LEU A 115 -18.73 17.98 11.81
C LEU A 115 -19.04 19.40 12.31
N ALA A 116 -18.91 20.39 11.43
CA ALA A 116 -19.19 21.78 11.76
C ALA A 116 -20.68 22.00 12.09
N GLU A 117 -21.59 21.38 11.34
CA GLU A 117 -23.04 21.40 11.62
C GLU A 117 -23.37 20.72 12.96
N MET A 118 -22.71 19.61 13.28
CA MET A 118 -22.96 18.81 14.48
C MET A 118 -22.43 19.49 15.75
N LEU A 119 -21.19 19.99 15.73
CA LEU A 119 -20.50 20.49 16.92
C LEU A 119 -20.42 22.02 17.01
N HIS A 120 -20.79 22.75 15.95
CA HIS A 120 -20.72 24.21 15.88
C HIS A 120 -19.30 24.76 16.11
N VAL A 121 -18.29 24.09 15.54
CA VAL A 121 -16.85 24.41 15.67
C VAL A 121 -16.25 24.87 14.33
N PRO A 122 -15.16 25.66 14.34
CA PRO A 122 -14.46 26.06 13.13
C PRO A 122 -13.67 24.88 12.55
N VAL A 123 -13.88 24.61 11.26
CA VAL A 123 -13.19 23.55 10.51
C VAL A 123 -12.48 24.12 9.28
N TYR A 124 -11.23 23.72 9.10
CA TYR A 124 -10.39 24.11 7.95
C TYR A 124 -10.09 22.94 7.04
N LEU A 125 -10.06 23.19 5.74
CA LEU A 125 -9.62 22.22 4.75
C LEU A 125 -8.12 22.36 4.45
N TYR A 126 -7.38 21.25 4.43
CA TYR A 126 -5.95 21.20 4.11
C TYR A 126 -5.61 20.15 3.04
N GLY A 127 -4.35 20.12 2.63
CA GLY A 127 -3.84 19.15 1.66
C GLY A 127 -4.52 19.30 0.30
N GLU A 128 -4.86 18.19 -0.33
CA GLU A 128 -5.54 18.18 -1.64
C GLU A 128 -6.99 18.70 -1.57
N ALA A 129 -7.55 18.87 -0.36
CA ALA A 129 -8.87 19.48 -0.18
C ALA A 129 -8.82 20.99 0.09
N ALA A 130 -7.63 21.58 0.25
CA ALA A 130 -7.49 23.00 0.58
C ALA A 130 -8.05 23.90 -0.53
N ARG A 131 -8.85 24.90 -0.15
CA ARG A 131 -9.40 25.91 -1.09
C ARG A 131 -8.43 27.02 -1.46
N SER A 132 -7.33 27.13 -0.73
CA SER A 132 -6.29 28.14 -0.93
C SER A 132 -4.91 27.52 -0.72
N GLU A 133 -3.93 27.98 -1.49
CA GLU A 133 -2.56 27.45 -1.41
C GLU A 133 -1.95 27.66 -0.01
N SER A 134 -2.32 28.75 0.67
CA SER A 134 -1.90 29.04 2.04
C SER A 134 -2.34 27.99 3.08
N ARG A 135 -3.39 27.21 2.78
CA ARG A 135 -3.94 26.18 3.69
C ARG A 135 -3.52 24.77 3.31
N ARG A 136 -2.79 24.58 2.21
CA ARG A 136 -2.35 23.26 1.75
C ARG A 136 -1.43 22.57 2.78
N SER A 137 -0.54 23.34 3.40
CA SER A 137 0.39 22.88 4.42
C SER A 137 -0.25 22.88 5.82
N LEU A 138 -0.35 21.70 6.46
CA LEU A 138 -0.88 21.56 7.82
C LEU A 138 -0.15 22.43 8.86
N PRO A 139 1.19 22.49 8.90
CA PRO A 139 1.91 23.42 9.79
C PRO A 139 1.50 24.87 9.62
N SER A 140 1.15 25.30 8.39
CA SER A 140 0.70 26.67 8.13
C SER A 140 -0.66 26.93 8.78
N VAL A 141 -1.61 25.98 8.64
CA VAL A 141 -2.93 26.05 9.30
C VAL A 141 -2.78 26.06 10.83
N ARG A 142 -1.85 25.23 11.35
CA ARG A 142 -1.54 25.09 12.78
C ARG A 142 -0.66 26.18 13.38
N SER A 143 -0.24 27.18 12.60
CA SER A 143 0.62 28.25 13.09
C SER A 143 -0.01 28.96 14.29
N GLY A 144 0.73 28.99 15.41
CA GLY A 144 0.29 29.56 16.68
C GLY A 144 -0.58 28.65 17.55
N GLU A 145 -0.85 27.42 17.11
CA GLU A 145 -1.53 26.37 17.89
C GLU A 145 -2.92 26.78 18.42
N TYR A 146 -3.36 26.13 19.51
CA TYR A 146 -4.62 26.40 20.19
C TYR A 146 -4.71 27.85 20.69
N GLU A 147 -3.62 28.39 21.24
CA GLU A 147 -3.56 29.71 21.89
C GLU A 147 -3.79 30.86 20.90
N ALA A 148 -3.45 30.68 19.62
CA ALA A 148 -3.66 31.71 18.60
C ALA A 148 -5.09 31.76 18.06
N LEU A 149 -5.92 30.74 18.29
CA LEU A 149 -7.28 30.66 17.72
C LEU A 149 -8.20 31.84 18.09
N PRO A 150 -8.24 32.34 19.35
CA PRO A 150 -9.10 33.46 19.72
C PRO A 150 -8.86 34.72 18.89
N GLU A 151 -7.61 34.98 18.49
CA GLU A 151 -7.28 36.12 17.63
C GLU A 151 -7.35 35.78 16.13
N LYS A 152 -6.95 34.57 15.73
CA LYS A 152 -7.02 34.12 14.33
C LYS A 152 -8.45 34.13 13.81
N LEU A 153 -9.41 33.63 14.58
CA LEU A 153 -10.82 33.52 14.17
C LEU A 153 -11.51 34.88 13.96
N LYS A 154 -10.95 35.97 14.50
CA LYS A 154 -11.48 37.34 14.28
C LYS A 154 -11.10 37.92 12.92
N ARG A 155 -10.12 37.32 12.23
CA ARG A 155 -9.59 37.86 10.97
C ARG A 155 -10.29 37.22 9.77
N GLU A 156 -10.66 38.04 8.79
CA GLU A 156 -11.34 37.56 7.58
C GLU A 156 -10.49 36.56 6.76
N ASP A 157 -9.16 36.74 6.73
CA ASP A 157 -8.26 35.83 6.02
C ASP A 157 -8.18 34.43 6.65
N TRP A 158 -8.60 34.31 7.91
CA TRP A 158 -8.68 33.07 8.67
C TRP A 158 -10.11 32.56 8.88
N ALA A 159 -11.09 33.06 8.12
CA ALA A 159 -12.44 32.51 8.14
C ALA A 159 -12.41 30.99 7.85
N PRO A 160 -13.05 30.15 8.69
CA PRO A 160 -13.04 28.71 8.51
C PRO A 160 -13.75 28.29 7.22
N ASP A 161 -13.35 27.17 6.64
CA ASP A 161 -13.96 26.64 5.40
C ASP A 161 -15.38 26.09 5.66
N PHE A 162 -15.61 25.60 6.88
CA PHE A 162 -16.90 25.20 7.41
C PHE A 162 -17.07 25.62 8.88
N GLY A 163 -18.33 25.85 9.28
CA GLY A 163 -18.67 26.22 10.65
C GLY A 163 -18.50 27.71 10.97
N PRO A 164 -18.91 28.13 12.17
CA PRO A 164 -18.81 29.52 12.59
C PRO A 164 -17.36 29.88 12.92
N ALA A 165 -16.99 31.15 12.73
CA ALA A 165 -15.76 31.74 13.25
C ALA A 165 -15.86 31.99 14.77
N LEU A 166 -16.22 30.95 15.53
CA LEU A 166 -16.45 31.00 16.97
C LEU A 166 -15.38 30.17 17.68
N PHE A 167 -14.75 30.76 18.70
CA PHE A 167 -13.82 30.01 19.55
C PHE A 167 -14.57 29.18 20.59
N VAL A 168 -14.38 27.86 20.56
CA VAL A 168 -14.95 26.92 21.54
C VAL A 168 -13.82 26.43 22.45
N PRO A 169 -13.72 26.90 23.71
CA PRO A 169 -12.56 26.64 24.56
C PRO A 169 -12.24 25.16 24.80
N SER A 170 -13.26 24.31 24.96
CA SER A 170 -13.04 22.87 25.17
C SER A 170 -12.55 22.14 23.91
N TRP A 171 -12.74 22.72 22.71
CA TRP A 171 -12.47 22.04 21.44
C TRP A 171 -11.32 22.64 20.63
N GLY A 172 -11.21 23.97 20.53
CA GLY A 172 -10.32 24.63 19.58
C GLY A 172 -10.85 24.58 18.15
N ALA A 173 -10.00 24.21 17.18
CA ALA A 173 -10.36 24.08 15.76
C ALA A 173 -9.92 22.74 15.19
N THR A 174 -10.66 22.23 14.22
CA THR A 174 -10.33 20.96 13.53
C THR A 174 -9.85 21.22 12.11
N VAL A 175 -8.85 20.47 11.68
CA VAL A 175 -8.41 20.44 10.29
C VAL A 175 -8.80 19.12 9.65
N THR A 176 -9.35 19.13 8.44
CA THR A 176 -9.63 17.91 7.67
C THR A 176 -9.19 18.06 6.22
N GLY A 177 -8.89 16.96 5.55
CA GLY A 177 -8.39 17.02 4.18
C GLY A 177 -8.13 15.66 3.59
N ALA A 178 -7.66 15.66 2.35
CA ALA A 178 -7.16 14.48 1.68
C ALA A 178 -5.67 14.63 1.39
N ARG A 179 -4.93 13.54 1.47
CA ARG A 179 -3.50 13.52 1.16
C ARG A 179 -3.06 12.13 0.74
N LYS A 180 -1.86 12.05 0.15
CA LYS A 180 -1.15 10.79 0.00
C LYS A 180 -0.85 10.15 1.36
N PHE A 181 -0.53 8.85 1.33
CA PHE A 181 -0.05 8.14 2.51
C PHE A 181 1.20 8.82 3.05
N LEU A 182 1.19 9.11 4.34
CA LEU A 182 2.28 9.82 5.03
C LEU A 182 2.87 8.84 6.03
N ILE A 183 4.20 8.72 6.02
CA ILE A 183 4.91 7.86 6.96
C ILE A 183 5.50 8.76 8.06
N ALA A 184 5.00 8.60 9.29
CA ALA A 184 5.57 9.24 10.47
C ALA A 184 6.77 8.41 10.94
N TYR A 185 7.97 8.96 10.76
CA TYR A 185 9.23 8.25 10.92
C TYR A 185 10.18 9.02 11.83
N ASN A 186 10.54 8.41 12.95
CA ASN A 186 11.44 9.00 13.94
C ASN A 186 12.78 8.26 13.93
N VAL A 187 13.87 8.99 13.74
CA VAL A 187 15.23 8.42 13.84
C VAL A 187 15.81 8.75 15.21
N ASN A 188 16.37 7.73 15.85
CA ASN A 188 16.79 7.74 17.24
C ASN A 188 18.26 8.16 17.36
N LEU A 189 18.57 9.16 18.19
CA LEU A 189 19.94 9.63 18.39
C LEU A 189 20.31 9.75 19.87
N ILE A 190 21.52 9.28 20.21
CA ILE A 190 22.13 9.60 21.51
C ILE A 190 22.72 11.02 21.41
N SER A 191 21.88 12.02 21.61
CA SER A 191 22.23 13.45 21.45
C SER A 191 21.27 14.34 22.24
N THR A 192 21.44 15.67 22.17
CA THR A 192 20.48 16.61 22.74
C THR A 192 19.33 16.96 21.78
N LYS A 193 18.24 17.51 22.32
CA LYS A 193 17.10 18.03 21.52
C LYS A 193 17.56 19.04 20.47
N GLU A 194 18.50 19.92 20.81
CA GLU A 194 19.03 20.97 19.92
C GLU A 194 19.83 20.37 18.76
N GLN A 195 20.60 19.33 19.01
CA GLN A 195 21.38 18.63 17.98
C GLN A 195 20.48 17.84 17.04
N ALA A 196 19.51 17.09 17.58
CA ALA A 196 18.50 16.43 16.77
C ALA A 196 17.69 17.45 15.96
N HIS A 197 17.34 18.60 16.55
CA HIS A 197 16.60 19.63 15.83
C HIS A 197 17.44 20.25 14.71
N ARG A 198 18.73 20.47 14.94
CA ARG A 198 19.66 20.92 13.89
C ARG A 198 19.65 19.97 12.68
N ILE A 199 19.77 18.65 12.90
CA ILE A 199 19.71 17.66 11.81
C ILE A 199 18.35 17.72 11.11
N ALA A 200 17.26 17.80 11.87
CA ALA A 200 15.92 17.91 11.30
C ALA A 200 15.76 19.15 10.39
N LEU A 201 16.40 20.28 10.74
CA LEU A 201 16.42 21.48 9.91
C LEU A 201 17.19 21.29 8.60
N ASP A 202 18.23 20.47 8.59
CA ASP A 202 19.09 20.26 7.41
C ASP A 202 18.43 19.28 6.42
N ILE A 203 17.67 18.29 6.91
CA ILE A 203 16.97 17.31 6.06
C ILE A 203 15.62 17.79 5.53
N ARG A 204 14.83 18.54 6.31
CA ARG A 204 13.43 18.84 5.96
C ARG A 204 13.35 19.85 4.83
N GLU A 205 12.35 19.74 3.96
CA GLU A 205 12.24 20.57 2.76
C GLU A 205 12.27 22.08 3.05
N GLN A 206 11.57 22.52 4.11
CA GLN A 206 11.54 23.93 4.52
C GLN A 206 12.90 24.46 4.96
N GLY A 207 13.80 23.56 5.37
CA GLY A 207 15.12 23.90 5.84
C GLY A 207 15.13 24.73 7.12
N ARG A 208 16.12 25.63 7.19
CA ARG A 208 16.34 26.60 8.27
C ARG A 208 15.57 27.92 8.08
N GLY A 209 14.98 28.13 6.91
CA GLY A 209 14.26 29.35 6.54
C GLY A 209 13.98 29.40 5.05
N LYS A 210 13.26 30.43 4.59
CA LYS A 210 12.80 30.54 3.19
C LYS A 210 13.93 30.49 2.16
N ASP A 211 15.12 31.01 2.51
CA ASP A 211 16.27 31.11 1.60
C ASP A 211 17.28 29.95 1.76
N GLN A 212 17.04 29.04 2.70
CA GLN A 212 17.92 27.91 3.01
C GLN A 212 17.08 26.64 3.16
N PRO A 213 16.58 26.07 2.04
CA PRO A 213 15.84 24.82 2.07
C PRO A 213 16.76 23.67 2.48
N GLY A 214 16.17 22.63 3.08
CA GLY A 214 16.91 21.42 3.41
C GLY A 214 17.06 20.49 2.21
N LEU A 215 17.66 19.34 2.47
CA LEU A 215 18.08 18.41 1.42
C LEU A 215 16.90 17.65 0.79
N LEU A 216 15.97 17.15 1.60
CA LEU A 216 14.96 16.18 1.16
C LEU A 216 13.63 16.87 0.83
N LYS A 217 13.12 16.58 -0.37
CA LYS A 217 11.79 17.02 -0.82
C LYS A 217 10.70 16.18 -0.18
N GLN A 218 9.52 16.75 0.03
CA GLN A 218 8.38 16.05 0.63
C GLN A 218 8.69 15.44 2.00
N VAL A 219 9.62 16.05 2.74
CA VAL A 219 9.94 15.69 4.12
C VAL A 219 9.74 16.91 5.00
N GLN A 220 8.93 16.74 6.04
CA GLN A 220 8.81 17.69 7.13
C GLN A 220 9.45 17.07 8.36
N GLY A 221 9.99 17.89 9.26
CA GLY A 221 10.57 17.34 10.48
C GLY A 221 10.97 18.37 11.52
N MET A 222 11.22 17.87 12.72
CA MET A 222 11.73 18.61 13.86
C MET A 222 12.46 17.65 14.81
N GLY A 223 13.40 18.18 15.58
CA GLY A 223 13.98 17.46 16.71
C GLY A 223 13.14 17.61 17.98
N TRP A 224 13.00 16.52 18.72
CA TRP A 224 12.41 16.50 20.06
C TRP A 224 13.18 15.54 20.99
N TYR A 225 12.74 15.47 22.24
CA TYR A 225 13.30 14.56 23.24
C TYR A 225 12.20 13.66 23.78
N LEU A 226 12.49 12.36 23.85
CA LEU A 226 11.60 11.34 24.37
C LEU A 226 12.03 11.00 25.79
N GLU A 227 11.35 11.60 26.78
CA GLU A 227 11.71 11.49 28.20
C GLU A 227 11.66 10.04 28.69
N GLU A 228 10.64 9.29 28.29
CA GLU A 228 10.44 7.89 28.70
C GLU A 228 11.53 6.94 28.20
N ALA A 229 12.21 7.28 27.09
CA ALA A 229 13.33 6.51 26.54
C ALA A 229 14.69 7.15 26.82
N ASN A 230 14.71 8.34 27.45
CA ASN A 230 15.89 9.17 27.65
C ASN A 230 16.73 9.34 26.36
N LEU A 231 16.07 9.74 25.27
CA LEU A 231 16.66 9.78 23.93
C LEU A 231 16.15 10.98 23.10
N ALA A 232 17.03 11.58 22.30
CA ALA A 232 16.59 12.55 21.29
C ALA A 232 16.15 11.83 20.00
N GLN A 233 15.22 12.45 19.27
CA GLN A 233 14.81 11.95 17.96
C GLN A 233 14.76 13.06 16.92
N VAL A 234 15.15 12.73 15.70
CA VAL A 234 14.76 13.48 14.50
C VAL A 234 13.41 12.92 14.06
N SER A 235 12.33 13.63 14.41
CA SER A 235 10.98 13.27 14.01
C SER A 235 10.67 13.82 12.63
N THR A 236 10.25 12.93 11.72
CA THR A 236 9.96 13.30 10.33
C THR A 236 8.60 12.78 9.89
N ASN A 237 7.98 13.54 8.98
CA ASN A 237 6.85 13.11 8.19
C ASN A 237 7.29 13.03 6.73
N ILE A 238 7.30 11.82 6.18
CA ILE A 238 7.53 11.58 4.76
C ILE A 238 6.19 11.72 4.05
N LEU A 239 5.99 12.84 3.37
CA LEU A 239 4.72 13.21 2.73
C LEU A 239 4.47 12.42 1.44
N ASP A 240 5.55 11.97 0.78
CA ASP A 240 5.50 11.14 -0.42
C ASP A 240 6.72 10.21 -0.46
N PHE A 241 6.52 8.96 -0.02
CA PHE A 241 7.59 7.96 0.05
C PHE A 241 8.07 7.48 -1.32
N GLU A 242 7.32 7.73 -2.40
CA GLU A 242 7.75 7.42 -3.76
C GLU A 242 8.76 8.45 -4.27
N MET A 243 8.65 9.70 -3.81
CA MET A 243 9.60 10.77 -4.14
C MET A 243 10.83 10.72 -3.23
N THR A 244 10.61 10.59 -1.92
CA THR A 244 11.68 10.47 -0.93
C THR A 244 11.49 9.18 -0.14
N PRO A 245 12.17 8.08 -0.54
CA PRO A 245 12.03 6.79 0.11
C PRO A 245 12.45 6.79 1.58
N LEU A 246 11.88 5.87 2.36
CA LEU A 246 12.15 5.72 3.79
C LEU A 246 13.65 5.58 4.09
N HIS A 247 14.36 4.72 3.37
CA HIS A 247 15.80 4.54 3.54
C HIS A 247 16.60 5.81 3.25
N ALA A 248 16.17 6.67 2.31
CA ALA A 248 16.88 7.91 2.01
C ALA A 248 16.85 8.87 3.20
N VAL A 249 15.71 8.98 3.89
CA VAL A 249 15.58 9.79 5.11
C VAL A 249 16.52 9.28 6.21
N TYR A 250 16.54 7.96 6.44
CA TYR A 250 17.40 7.35 7.45
C TYR A 250 18.89 7.56 7.14
N GLU A 251 19.31 7.25 5.91
CA GLU A 251 20.73 7.31 5.51
C GLU A 251 21.27 8.74 5.50
N GLU A 252 20.46 9.74 5.13
CA GLU A 252 20.88 11.15 5.21
C GLU A 252 20.96 11.65 6.67
N ILE A 253 20.02 11.23 7.55
CA ILE A 253 20.13 11.52 8.99
C ILE A 253 21.39 10.87 9.57
N CYS A 254 21.69 9.62 9.20
CA CYS A 254 22.92 8.95 9.62
C CYS A 254 24.16 9.71 9.16
N ARG A 255 24.19 10.21 7.92
CA ARG A 255 25.31 11.02 7.42
C ARG A 255 25.48 12.32 8.22
N ASP A 256 24.41 13.09 8.42
CA ASP A 256 24.46 14.34 9.18
C ASP A 256 24.88 14.10 10.65
N ALA A 257 24.40 13.00 11.25
CA ALA A 257 24.79 12.60 12.59
C ALA A 257 26.27 12.20 12.68
N GLU A 258 26.79 11.47 11.69
CA GLU A 258 28.21 11.10 11.60
C GLU A 258 29.12 12.33 11.50
N GLU A 259 28.74 13.34 10.71
CA GLU A 259 29.47 14.61 10.62
C GLU A 259 29.56 15.33 11.98
N LEU A 260 28.51 15.22 12.80
CA LEU A 260 28.45 15.76 14.15
C LEU A 260 28.99 14.79 15.23
N LYS A 261 29.43 13.58 14.84
CA LYS A 261 29.89 12.51 15.73
C LYS A 261 28.83 12.06 16.75
N LEU A 262 27.58 12.00 16.32
CA LEU A 262 26.43 11.59 17.13
C LEU A 262 26.00 10.16 16.75
N PRO A 263 25.76 9.26 17.71
CA PRO A 263 25.32 7.90 17.40
C PRO A 263 23.83 7.89 17.01
N VAL A 264 23.52 7.31 15.86
CA VAL A 264 22.16 6.88 15.50
C VAL A 264 21.92 5.47 16.04
N VAL A 265 20.80 5.26 16.73
CA VAL A 265 20.48 4.01 17.44
C VAL A 265 19.13 3.44 17.01
N GLY A 266 18.93 3.36 15.69
CA GLY A 266 17.73 2.81 15.08
C GLY A 266 16.67 3.87 14.82
N SER A 267 15.42 3.44 14.68
CA SER A 267 14.30 4.31 14.35
C SER A 267 12.97 3.68 14.74
N GLN A 268 11.88 4.41 14.53
CA GLN A 268 10.52 4.00 14.82
C GLN A 268 9.56 4.51 13.75
N ILE A 269 8.65 3.66 13.33
CA ILE A 269 7.44 4.05 12.60
C ILE A 269 6.32 4.28 13.61
N VAL A 270 5.67 5.43 13.51
CA VAL A 270 4.47 5.78 14.30
C VAL A 270 3.24 5.49 13.44
N GLY A 271 2.30 4.69 13.95
CA GLY A 271 1.18 4.16 13.18
C GLY A 271 1.57 3.11 12.13
N LEU A 272 0.88 3.14 10.98
CA LEU A 272 1.01 2.16 9.91
C LEU A 272 1.99 2.59 8.80
N ILE A 273 2.45 1.62 8.02
CA ILE A 273 3.33 1.82 6.86
C ILE A 273 2.84 1.02 5.64
N PRO A 274 2.94 1.55 4.41
CA PRO A 274 2.68 0.78 3.19
C PRO A 274 3.80 -0.23 2.95
N LEU A 275 3.43 -1.46 2.56
CA LEU A 275 4.36 -2.53 2.23
C LEU A 275 5.38 -2.06 1.20
N LYS A 276 4.93 -1.31 0.18
CA LYS A 276 5.80 -0.77 -0.87
C LYS A 276 6.97 0.04 -0.31
N ALA A 277 6.75 0.89 0.70
CA ALA A 277 7.82 1.72 1.28
C ALA A 277 8.93 0.87 1.93
N LEU A 278 8.56 -0.27 2.52
CA LEU A 278 9.51 -1.26 3.05
C LEU A 278 10.19 -2.02 1.90
N LEU A 279 9.45 -2.49 0.89
CA LEU A 279 10.03 -3.24 -0.22
C LEU A 279 11.01 -2.41 -1.06
N ASP A 280 10.69 -1.15 -1.35
CA ASP A 280 11.58 -0.22 -2.05
C ASP A 280 12.89 0.00 -1.25
N SER A 281 12.77 0.07 0.08
CA SER A 281 13.93 0.16 0.97
C SER A 281 14.73 -1.14 1.03
N ALA A 282 14.07 -2.30 0.97
CA ALA A 282 14.75 -3.58 0.90
C ALA A 282 15.54 -3.69 -0.40
N ASP A 283 14.96 -3.30 -1.53
CA ASP A 283 15.62 -3.34 -2.83
C ASP A 283 16.84 -2.41 -2.89
N PHE A 284 16.77 -1.24 -2.24
CA PHE A 284 17.93 -0.37 -2.04
C PHE A 284 19.06 -1.08 -1.28
N TYR A 285 18.78 -1.65 -0.11
CA TYR A 285 19.81 -2.33 0.70
C TYR A 285 20.34 -3.60 0.02
N ILE A 286 19.48 -4.37 -0.66
CA ILE A 286 19.89 -5.55 -1.44
C ILE A 286 20.88 -5.14 -2.53
N LYS A 287 20.62 -4.05 -3.25
CA LYS A 287 21.51 -3.54 -4.30
C LYS A 287 22.80 -2.98 -3.73
N ARG A 288 22.73 -2.14 -2.69
CA ARG A 288 23.89 -1.48 -2.07
C ARG A 288 24.85 -2.51 -1.48
N ASP A 289 24.32 -3.49 -0.75
CA ASP A 289 25.09 -4.47 0.00
C ASP A 289 25.32 -5.77 -0.80
N GLN A 290 24.92 -5.81 -2.08
CA GLN A 290 25.08 -6.95 -3.00
C GLN A 290 24.50 -8.27 -2.48
N LEU A 291 23.34 -8.18 -1.82
CA LEU A 291 22.64 -9.32 -1.23
C LEU A 291 21.80 -10.06 -2.28
N PHE A 292 21.27 -11.21 -1.89
CA PHE A 292 20.28 -11.94 -2.67
C PHE A 292 19.17 -12.41 -1.76
N ILE A 293 18.09 -11.64 -1.72
CA ILE A 293 16.91 -11.88 -0.89
C ILE A 293 15.70 -11.72 -1.81
N ILE A 294 14.91 -12.79 -1.92
CA ILE A 294 13.76 -12.82 -2.83
C ILE A 294 12.46 -12.82 -2.04
N GLU A 295 12.38 -13.63 -0.98
CA GLU A 295 11.16 -13.74 -0.17
C GLU A 295 10.79 -12.41 0.48
N GLU A 296 9.53 -12.02 0.32
CA GLU A 296 8.97 -10.75 0.82
C GLU A 296 9.18 -10.59 2.33
N GLU A 297 8.93 -11.67 3.10
CA GLU A 297 9.14 -11.66 4.56
C GLU A 297 10.61 -11.37 4.92
N HIS A 298 11.56 -11.91 4.17
CA HIS A 298 12.97 -11.65 4.40
C HIS A 298 13.37 -10.24 3.99
N LYS A 299 12.76 -9.67 2.94
CA LYS A 299 12.94 -8.26 2.57
C LYS A 299 12.47 -7.32 3.68
N VAL A 300 11.28 -7.58 4.23
CA VAL A 300 10.76 -6.83 5.38
C VAL A 300 11.69 -6.97 6.58
N ARG A 301 12.15 -8.18 6.90
CA ARG A 301 13.09 -8.43 8.00
C ARG A 301 14.43 -7.73 7.82
N LEU A 302 14.95 -7.67 6.59
CA LEU A 302 16.16 -6.90 6.26
C LEU A 302 15.99 -5.44 6.62
N VAL A 303 14.87 -4.82 6.21
CA VAL A 303 14.63 -3.38 6.43
C VAL A 303 14.43 -3.07 7.91
N ILE A 304 13.69 -3.91 8.64
CA ILE A 304 13.56 -3.79 10.10
C ILE A 304 14.94 -3.75 10.74
N SER A 305 15.82 -4.66 10.37
CA SER A 305 17.19 -4.71 10.89
C SER A 305 18.06 -3.54 10.45
N LYS A 306 17.98 -3.11 9.18
CA LYS A 306 18.83 -2.04 8.62
C LYS A 306 18.48 -0.67 9.18
N LEU A 307 17.20 -0.40 9.38
CA LEU A 307 16.71 0.87 9.93
C LEU A 307 16.57 0.82 11.46
N GLY A 308 16.68 -0.36 12.08
CA GLY A 308 16.45 -0.56 13.51
C GLY A 308 15.02 -0.18 13.91
N LEU A 309 14.02 -0.59 13.13
CA LEU A 309 12.60 -0.25 13.36
C LEU A 309 12.03 -0.80 14.67
N ASP A 310 12.74 -1.75 15.28
CA ASP A 310 12.40 -2.42 16.53
C ASP A 310 13.12 -1.84 17.76
N SER A 311 13.81 -0.71 17.60
CA SER A 311 14.69 -0.12 18.63
C SER A 311 13.97 0.36 19.90
N LEU A 312 12.73 0.85 19.80
CA LEU A 312 11.93 1.30 20.95
C LEU A 312 10.85 0.29 21.37
N GLY A 313 10.70 -0.80 20.62
CA GLY A 313 9.69 -1.83 20.84
C GLY A 313 9.59 -2.74 19.61
N PRO A 314 9.03 -3.96 19.74
CA PRO A 314 8.99 -4.92 18.64
C PRO A 314 8.17 -4.37 17.46
N PHE A 315 8.73 -4.46 16.25
CA PHE A 315 8.00 -4.19 15.02
C PHE A 315 7.30 -5.48 14.55
N SER A 316 5.97 -5.56 14.72
CA SER A 316 5.15 -6.67 14.21
C SER A 316 4.63 -6.33 12.80
N PRO A 317 5.17 -6.93 11.71
CA PRO A 317 4.76 -6.54 10.36
C PRO A 317 3.27 -6.75 10.08
N LYS A 318 2.67 -7.78 10.68
CA LYS A 318 1.24 -8.11 10.51
C LYS A 318 0.30 -7.07 11.13
N GLU A 319 0.81 -6.25 12.05
CA GLU A 319 0.05 -5.23 12.78
C GLU A 319 0.46 -3.81 12.39
N ARG A 320 1.47 -3.66 11.52
CA ARG A 320 2.04 -2.37 11.12
C ARG A 320 1.95 -2.11 9.62
N ILE A 321 1.89 -3.16 8.81
CA ILE A 321 1.80 -3.05 7.35
C ILE A 321 0.33 -3.06 6.94
N ILE A 322 -0.15 -1.96 6.37
CA ILE A 322 -1.58 -1.78 6.03
C ILE A 322 -2.09 -2.88 5.09
N GLU A 323 -1.34 -3.25 4.06
CA GLU A 323 -1.74 -4.30 3.12
C GLU A 323 -1.84 -5.67 3.78
N TYR A 324 -1.03 -5.95 4.80
CA TYR A 324 -1.13 -7.22 5.54
C TYR A 324 -2.37 -7.26 6.41
N MET A 325 -2.73 -6.14 7.05
CA MET A 325 -3.93 -6.02 7.89
C MET A 325 -5.22 -6.10 7.07
N VAL A 326 -5.23 -5.49 5.87
CA VAL A 326 -6.38 -5.53 4.96
C VAL A 326 -6.53 -6.90 4.30
N ARG A 327 -5.43 -7.54 3.85
CA ARG A 327 -5.48 -8.89 3.24
C ARG A 327 -6.04 -9.95 4.18
N SER A 328 -5.86 -9.82 5.50
CA SER A 328 -6.50 -10.73 6.46
C SER A 328 -8.03 -10.66 6.47
N GLU A 329 -8.62 -9.54 6.03
CA GLU A 329 -10.08 -9.40 5.91
C GLU A 329 -10.62 -9.92 4.57
N GLU A 330 -9.80 -9.93 3.51
CA GLU A 330 -10.18 -10.41 2.14
C GLU A 330 -10.12 -11.95 1.95
N GLN A 331 -10.15 -12.77 3.01
CA GLN A 331 -9.93 -14.24 2.98
C GLN A 331 -10.92 -15.10 2.14
N GLY A 332 -11.71 -14.53 1.23
CA GLY A 332 -12.69 -15.22 0.38
C GLY A 332 -12.26 -15.62 -1.04
N GLY A 333 -11.02 -15.33 -1.47
CA GLY A 333 -10.53 -15.66 -2.82
C GLY A 333 -10.34 -17.15 -3.09
N LEU A 334 -10.29 -17.56 -4.35
CA LEU A 334 -9.97 -18.94 -4.75
C LEU A 334 -8.57 -19.35 -4.31
N ILE A 335 -7.62 -18.41 -4.24
CA ILE A 335 -6.23 -18.67 -3.83
C ILE A 335 -6.08 -19.02 -2.35
N SER A 336 -7.05 -18.69 -1.50
CA SER A 336 -7.04 -19.02 -0.07
C SER A 336 -7.61 -20.41 0.22
N LEU A 337 -8.26 -21.04 -0.77
CA LEU A 337 -8.78 -22.40 -0.64
C LEU A 337 -7.63 -23.42 -0.53
N SER A 338 -7.88 -24.50 0.22
CA SER A 338 -7.02 -25.68 0.10
C SER A 338 -7.04 -26.20 -1.34
N LEU A 339 -5.95 -26.84 -1.77
CA LEU A 339 -5.86 -27.43 -3.11
C LEU A 339 -7.05 -28.39 -3.39
N GLN A 340 -7.47 -29.17 -2.38
CA GLN A 340 -8.63 -30.05 -2.49
C GLN A 340 -9.91 -29.28 -2.76
N GLN A 341 -10.16 -28.18 -2.03
CA GLN A 341 -11.34 -27.35 -2.23
C GLN A 341 -11.31 -26.66 -3.59
N PHE A 342 -10.18 -26.11 -4.02
CA PHE A 342 -10.04 -25.51 -5.33
C PHE A 342 -10.40 -26.49 -6.46
N VAL A 343 -9.86 -27.71 -6.41
CA VAL A 343 -10.15 -28.76 -7.40
C VAL A 343 -11.64 -29.15 -7.39
N HIS A 344 -12.24 -29.31 -6.22
CA HIS A 344 -13.68 -29.60 -6.11
C HIS A 344 -14.54 -28.44 -6.66
N SER A 345 -14.15 -27.19 -6.41
CA SER A 345 -14.84 -26.00 -6.93
C SER A 345 -14.78 -25.93 -8.45
N VAL A 346 -13.63 -26.24 -9.06
CA VAL A 346 -13.48 -26.32 -10.53
C VAL A 346 -14.38 -27.42 -11.12
N GLY A 347 -14.52 -28.56 -10.44
CA GLY A 347 -15.38 -29.66 -10.86
C GLY A 347 -16.87 -29.48 -10.56
N ALA A 348 -17.25 -28.41 -9.85
CA ALA A 348 -18.63 -28.18 -9.42
C ALA A 348 -19.53 -27.71 -10.58
N ARG A 349 -20.84 -27.88 -10.44
CA ARG A 349 -21.85 -27.37 -11.40
C ARG A 349 -22.05 -25.86 -11.24
N THR A 350 -21.00 -25.10 -11.51
CA THR A 350 -20.97 -23.63 -11.46
C THR A 350 -20.31 -23.08 -12.72
N ALA A 351 -20.47 -21.78 -12.99
CA ALA A 351 -19.87 -21.15 -14.19
C ALA A 351 -18.41 -20.70 -13.98
N ALA A 352 -17.98 -20.55 -12.72
CA ALA A 352 -16.63 -20.19 -12.31
C ALA A 352 -16.35 -20.77 -10.91
N PRO A 353 -15.10 -21.18 -10.58
CA PRO A 353 -13.88 -21.09 -11.39
C PRO A 353 -13.86 -22.05 -12.59
N GLY A 354 -13.17 -21.65 -13.66
CA GLY A 354 -13.15 -22.38 -14.94
C GLY A 354 -11.76 -22.53 -15.55
N GLY A 355 -11.71 -22.71 -16.88
CA GLY A 355 -10.47 -22.99 -17.61
C GLY A 355 -9.41 -21.89 -17.50
N GLY A 356 -9.80 -20.61 -17.43
CA GLY A 356 -8.86 -19.50 -17.23
C GLY A 356 -8.19 -19.56 -15.86
N SER A 357 -8.98 -19.74 -14.80
CA SER A 357 -8.51 -19.90 -13.42
C SER A 357 -7.55 -21.08 -13.28
N VAL A 358 -7.86 -22.23 -13.90
CA VAL A 358 -6.97 -23.41 -13.92
C VAL A 358 -5.69 -23.13 -14.71
N SER A 359 -5.77 -22.41 -15.83
CA SER A 359 -4.59 -22.03 -16.62
C SER A 359 -3.64 -21.17 -15.80
N ALA A 360 -4.17 -20.22 -15.02
CA ALA A 360 -3.38 -19.39 -14.10
C ALA A 360 -2.72 -20.21 -12.99
N ALA A 361 -3.45 -21.14 -12.37
CA ALA A 361 -2.91 -22.03 -11.34
C ALA A 361 -1.77 -22.92 -11.90
N ILE A 362 -1.95 -23.51 -13.08
CA ILE A 362 -0.91 -24.32 -13.75
C ILE A 362 0.31 -23.45 -14.09
N ALA A 363 0.11 -22.22 -14.57
CA ALA A 363 1.19 -21.30 -14.87
C ALA A 363 2.02 -20.96 -13.62
N SER A 364 1.35 -20.67 -12.51
CA SER A 364 2.00 -20.39 -11.22
C SER A 364 2.82 -21.59 -10.74
N MET A 365 2.29 -22.81 -10.80
CA MET A 365 3.04 -24.03 -10.47
C MET A 365 4.24 -24.25 -11.40
N GLY A 366 4.10 -23.99 -12.70
CA GLY A 366 5.20 -24.09 -13.66
C GLY A 366 6.32 -23.09 -13.37
N ALA A 367 5.96 -21.84 -13.05
CA ALA A 367 6.92 -20.82 -12.63
C ALA A 367 7.59 -21.19 -11.29
N ALA A 368 6.84 -21.71 -10.32
CA ALA A 368 7.37 -22.16 -9.04
C ALA A 368 8.40 -23.28 -9.18
N LEU A 369 8.16 -24.25 -10.09
CA LEU A 369 9.16 -25.27 -10.41
C LEU A 369 10.43 -24.66 -11.03
N GLY A 370 10.29 -23.67 -11.93
CA GLY A 370 11.43 -22.93 -12.46
C GLY A 370 12.26 -22.24 -11.36
N ALA A 371 11.59 -21.59 -10.40
CA ALA A 371 12.24 -20.99 -9.24
C ALA A 371 12.93 -22.04 -8.35
N MET A 372 12.24 -23.15 -8.07
CA MET A 372 12.77 -24.26 -7.27
C MET A 372 14.04 -24.84 -7.88
N VAL A 373 14.09 -25.09 -9.19
CA VAL A 373 15.30 -25.61 -9.86
C VAL A 373 16.49 -24.68 -9.63
N GLY A 374 16.27 -23.36 -9.76
CA GLY A 374 17.31 -22.37 -9.48
C GLY A 374 17.73 -22.36 -8.01
N GLN A 375 16.78 -22.38 -7.07
CA GLN A 375 17.07 -22.44 -5.63
C GLN A 375 17.81 -23.73 -5.23
N MET A 376 17.48 -24.87 -5.83
CA MET A 376 18.16 -26.15 -5.61
C MET A 376 19.60 -26.17 -6.13
N THR A 377 19.97 -25.15 -6.92
CA THR A 377 21.32 -24.91 -7.45
C THR A 377 22.06 -23.83 -6.66
N TYR A 378 21.37 -22.76 -6.28
CA TYR A 378 21.91 -21.61 -5.55
C TYR A 378 22.39 -21.98 -4.13
N GLY A 379 23.46 -21.32 -3.66
CA GLY A 379 23.95 -21.43 -2.28
C GLY A 379 24.62 -22.76 -1.89
N LYS A 380 24.71 -23.74 -2.80
CA LYS A 380 25.42 -24.99 -2.55
C LYS A 380 26.86 -24.90 -3.04
N ARG A 381 27.80 -25.37 -2.21
CA ARG A 381 29.25 -25.35 -2.48
C ARG A 381 29.64 -25.85 -3.88
N GLN A 382 29.01 -26.93 -4.34
CA GLN A 382 29.31 -27.52 -5.65
C GLN A 382 28.90 -26.65 -6.86
N PHE A 383 28.11 -25.59 -6.64
CA PHE A 383 27.57 -24.70 -7.68
C PHE A 383 27.96 -23.24 -7.44
N GLU A 384 28.98 -22.96 -6.62
CA GLU A 384 29.43 -21.58 -6.32
C GLU A 384 29.77 -20.78 -7.58
N ASN A 385 30.35 -21.42 -8.59
CA ASN A 385 30.64 -20.79 -9.88
C ASN A 385 29.38 -20.35 -10.66
N LEU A 386 28.20 -20.85 -10.29
CA LEU A 386 26.91 -20.52 -10.89
C LEU A 386 26.09 -19.54 -10.03
N ASP A 387 26.62 -19.06 -8.90
CA ASP A 387 25.87 -18.19 -7.97
C ASP A 387 25.32 -16.95 -8.70
N ASN A 388 26.19 -16.22 -9.41
CA ASN A 388 25.83 -15.06 -10.22
C ASN A 388 24.81 -15.36 -11.34
N VAL A 389 24.81 -16.60 -11.85
CA VAL A 389 23.84 -17.04 -12.87
C VAL A 389 22.48 -17.26 -12.19
N MET A 390 22.45 -17.99 -11.08
CA MET A 390 21.21 -18.28 -10.35
C MET A 390 20.57 -17.01 -9.78
N ARG A 391 21.37 -16.04 -9.31
CA ARG A 391 20.88 -14.73 -8.86
C ARG A 391 20.11 -13.96 -9.94
N LYS A 392 20.39 -14.22 -11.22
CA LYS A 392 19.68 -13.63 -12.36
C LYS A 392 18.49 -14.48 -12.80
N LEU A 393 18.59 -15.80 -12.73
CA LEU A 393 17.59 -16.73 -13.27
C LEU A 393 16.42 -16.99 -12.32
N ILE A 394 16.62 -16.99 -11.01
CA ILE A 394 15.55 -17.28 -10.03
C ILE A 394 14.49 -16.15 -9.97
N PRO A 395 14.85 -14.85 -9.88
CA PRO A 395 13.86 -13.79 -9.63
C PRO A 395 12.70 -13.71 -10.64
N PRO A 396 12.92 -13.84 -11.97
CA PRO A 396 11.82 -13.84 -12.93
C PRO A 396 10.77 -14.91 -12.67
N PHE A 397 11.19 -16.12 -12.25
CA PHE A 397 10.27 -17.20 -11.92
C PHE A 397 9.53 -16.97 -10.61
N HIS A 398 10.23 -16.52 -9.57
CA HIS A 398 9.60 -16.23 -8.27
C HIS A 398 8.60 -15.07 -8.38
N GLN A 399 8.94 -14.01 -9.11
CA GLN A 399 8.01 -12.93 -9.39
C GLN A 399 6.78 -13.45 -10.16
N ALA A 400 7.01 -14.20 -11.25
CA ALA A 400 5.92 -14.71 -12.06
C ALA A 400 5.03 -15.69 -11.28
N MET A 401 5.56 -16.57 -10.44
CA MET A 401 4.72 -17.52 -9.70
C MET A 401 3.69 -16.81 -8.81
N ASN A 402 4.08 -15.70 -8.17
CA ASN A 402 3.21 -14.88 -7.32
C ASN A 402 2.21 -14.06 -8.16
N GLU A 403 2.68 -13.41 -9.22
CA GLU A 403 1.79 -12.65 -10.12
C GLU A 403 0.74 -13.53 -10.79
N LEU A 404 1.14 -14.70 -11.31
CA LEU A 404 0.25 -15.66 -11.97
C LEU A 404 -0.74 -16.28 -10.97
N LEU A 405 -0.37 -16.44 -9.70
CA LEU A 405 -1.28 -16.92 -8.66
C LEU A 405 -2.46 -15.96 -8.47
N HIS A 406 -2.21 -14.65 -8.41
CA HIS A 406 -3.28 -13.64 -8.32
C HIS A 406 -4.20 -13.61 -9.55
N MET A 407 -3.75 -14.12 -10.71
CA MET A 407 -4.59 -14.19 -11.90
C MET A 407 -5.69 -15.25 -11.81
N VAL A 408 -5.62 -16.19 -10.84
CA VAL A 408 -6.68 -17.16 -10.56
C VAL A 408 -7.97 -16.42 -10.17
N ASP A 409 -7.87 -15.47 -9.24
CA ASP A 409 -9.00 -14.66 -8.80
C ASP A 409 -9.40 -13.60 -9.83
N ALA A 410 -8.42 -13.05 -10.57
CA ALA A 410 -8.69 -12.07 -11.61
C ALA A 410 -9.58 -12.64 -12.73
N ASP A 411 -9.37 -13.91 -13.12
CA ASP A 411 -10.19 -14.60 -14.12
C ASP A 411 -11.65 -14.75 -13.64
N SER A 412 -11.83 -15.25 -12.41
CA SER A 412 -13.16 -15.39 -11.80
C SER A 412 -13.87 -14.03 -11.66
N SER A 413 -13.13 -12.99 -11.26
CA SER A 413 -13.65 -11.63 -11.11
C SER A 413 -14.06 -10.99 -12.45
N ALA A 414 -13.26 -11.18 -13.50
CA ALA A 414 -13.57 -10.69 -14.84
C ALA A 414 -14.83 -11.37 -15.40
N PHE A 415 -14.94 -12.70 -15.22
CA PHE A 415 -16.14 -13.44 -15.62
C PHE A 415 -17.39 -12.98 -14.87
N ASN A 416 -17.30 -12.79 -13.55
CA ASN A 416 -18.42 -12.30 -12.75
C ASN A 416 -18.86 -10.90 -13.18
N SER A 417 -17.92 -10.01 -13.51
CA SER A 417 -18.22 -8.65 -13.98
C SER A 417 -18.97 -8.69 -15.32
N TYR A 418 -18.55 -9.54 -16.25
CA TYR A 418 -19.28 -9.79 -17.50
C TYR A 418 -20.71 -10.33 -17.25
N MET A 419 -20.87 -11.27 -16.32
CA MET A 419 -22.18 -11.82 -15.96
C MET A 419 -23.11 -10.77 -15.32
N VAL A 420 -22.57 -9.83 -14.54
CA VAL A 420 -23.33 -8.69 -14.00
C VAL A 420 -23.78 -7.76 -15.13
N ALA A 421 -22.89 -7.45 -16.08
CA ALA A 421 -23.24 -6.62 -17.24
C ALA A 421 -24.37 -7.24 -18.08
N LEU A 422 -24.37 -8.56 -18.26
CA LEU A 422 -25.44 -9.27 -18.98
C LEU A 422 -26.82 -9.11 -18.32
N LYS A 423 -26.87 -8.96 -16.98
CA LYS A 423 -28.08 -8.81 -16.17
C LYS A 423 -28.60 -7.37 -16.08
N MET A 424 -27.87 -6.39 -16.63
CA MET A 424 -28.32 -4.99 -16.63
C MET A 424 -29.70 -4.82 -17.32
N PRO A 425 -30.49 -3.80 -16.93
CA PRO A 425 -31.75 -3.46 -17.57
C PRO A 425 -31.62 -3.23 -19.07
N LYS A 426 -32.73 -3.44 -19.79
CA LYS A 426 -32.80 -3.35 -21.27
C LYS A 426 -34.17 -2.86 -21.77
N LYS A 427 -34.85 -2.03 -21.00
CA LYS A 427 -36.21 -1.55 -21.31
C LYS A 427 -36.20 -0.27 -22.14
N THR A 428 -35.22 0.62 -21.92
CA THR A 428 -35.09 1.87 -22.67
C THR A 428 -33.91 1.82 -23.64
N GLU A 429 -33.91 2.68 -24.66
CA GLU A 429 -32.76 2.79 -25.58
C GLU A 429 -31.46 3.19 -24.85
N GLU A 430 -31.57 4.04 -23.85
CA GLU A 430 -30.43 4.44 -23.01
C GLU A 430 -29.90 3.26 -22.18
N GLU A 431 -30.79 2.46 -21.58
CA GLU A 431 -30.42 1.25 -20.86
C GLU A 431 -29.76 0.22 -21.79
N MET A 432 -30.30 0.02 -22.99
CA MET A 432 -29.73 -0.89 -23.99
C MET A 432 -28.31 -0.49 -24.38
N LYS A 433 -28.07 0.80 -24.67
CA LYS A 433 -26.73 1.31 -25.00
C LYS A 433 -25.75 1.17 -23.83
N ARG A 434 -26.17 1.51 -22.61
CA ARG A 434 -25.33 1.35 -21.40
C ARG A 434 -24.99 -0.11 -21.14
N ARG A 435 -25.96 -1.01 -21.29
CA ARG A 435 -25.77 -2.46 -21.16
C ARG A 435 -24.81 -2.98 -22.22
N GLU A 436 -24.97 -2.60 -23.48
CA GLU A 436 -24.09 -3.02 -24.56
C GLU A 436 -22.64 -2.57 -24.32
N ALA A 437 -22.44 -1.31 -23.95
CA ALA A 437 -21.12 -0.78 -23.60
C ALA A 437 -20.49 -1.55 -22.42
N ALA A 438 -21.24 -1.79 -21.34
CA ALA A 438 -20.77 -2.54 -20.17
C ALA A 438 -20.44 -4.00 -20.51
N VAL A 439 -21.22 -4.64 -21.38
CA VAL A 439 -20.97 -6.01 -21.85
C VAL A 439 -19.70 -6.08 -22.69
N GLN A 440 -19.51 -5.14 -23.62
CA GLN A 440 -18.29 -5.08 -24.45
C GLN A 440 -17.04 -4.80 -23.62
N GLU A 441 -17.13 -3.92 -22.62
CA GLU A 441 -16.04 -3.66 -21.69
C GLU A 441 -15.73 -4.90 -20.82
N GLY A 442 -16.77 -5.55 -20.28
CA GLY A 442 -16.61 -6.80 -19.53
C GLY A 442 -15.96 -7.92 -20.34
N LEU A 443 -16.30 -8.04 -21.63
CA LEU A 443 -15.64 -8.99 -22.54
C LEU A 443 -14.18 -8.63 -22.81
N LYS A 444 -13.87 -7.34 -23.01
CA LYS A 444 -12.48 -6.88 -23.17
C LYS A 444 -11.64 -7.20 -21.92
N GLN A 445 -12.19 -7.03 -20.72
CA GLN A 445 -11.54 -7.43 -19.47
C GLN A 445 -11.37 -8.96 -19.37
N ALA A 446 -12.40 -9.74 -19.70
CA ALA A 446 -12.36 -11.20 -19.71
C ALA A 446 -11.35 -11.77 -20.73
N VAL A 447 -11.10 -11.07 -21.83
CA VAL A 447 -10.03 -11.40 -22.79
C VAL A 447 -8.66 -10.92 -22.29
N GLY A 448 -8.61 -9.77 -21.61
CA GLY A 448 -7.37 -9.16 -21.12
C GLY A 448 -6.62 -10.05 -20.13
N VAL A 449 -7.32 -10.71 -19.20
CA VAL A 449 -6.71 -11.60 -18.19
C VAL A 449 -5.93 -12.77 -18.83
N PRO A 450 -6.53 -13.66 -19.65
CA PRO A 450 -5.79 -14.75 -20.27
C PRO A 450 -4.74 -14.27 -21.28
N LEU A 451 -4.94 -13.14 -21.98
CA LEU A 451 -3.90 -12.58 -22.83
C LEU A 451 -2.67 -12.16 -22.02
N ALA A 452 -2.87 -11.46 -20.90
CA ALA A 452 -1.80 -11.08 -19.98
C ALA A 452 -1.10 -12.31 -19.37
N LEU A 453 -1.85 -13.38 -19.09
CA LEU A 453 -1.30 -14.65 -18.60
C LEU A 453 -0.27 -15.20 -19.59
N ALA A 454 -0.65 -15.31 -20.87
CA ALA A 454 0.23 -15.81 -21.92
C ALA A 454 1.45 -14.90 -22.12
N GLN A 455 1.28 -13.58 -22.05
CA GLN A 455 2.39 -12.62 -22.16
C GLN A 455 3.38 -12.74 -21.00
N LYS A 456 2.90 -12.90 -19.76
CA LYS A 456 3.75 -13.12 -18.58
C LYS A 456 4.50 -14.44 -18.63
N ILE A 457 3.87 -15.51 -19.13
CA ILE A 457 4.58 -16.78 -19.34
C ILE A 457 5.70 -16.62 -20.38
N ASN A 458 5.47 -15.83 -21.43
CA ASN A 458 6.43 -15.69 -22.52
C ASN A 458 7.80 -15.14 -22.08
N VAL A 459 7.83 -14.29 -21.05
CA VAL A 459 9.10 -13.77 -20.51
C VAL A 459 9.93 -14.83 -19.77
N LEU A 460 9.32 -15.98 -19.43
CA LEU A 460 9.98 -17.07 -18.72
C LEU A 460 10.71 -18.05 -19.63
N TRP A 461 10.46 -18.04 -20.94
CA TRP A 461 11.12 -18.99 -21.85
C TRP A 461 12.64 -18.82 -21.93
N PRO A 462 13.19 -17.60 -22.11
CA PRO A 462 14.64 -17.41 -22.10
C PRO A 462 15.33 -17.85 -20.79
N PRO A 463 14.88 -17.44 -19.59
CA PRO A 463 15.51 -17.92 -18.36
C PRO A 463 15.28 -19.42 -18.13
N LEU A 464 14.17 -20.02 -18.59
CA LEU A 464 13.95 -21.47 -18.44
C LEU A 464 14.93 -22.30 -19.29
N LYS A 465 15.21 -21.83 -20.53
CA LYS A 465 16.25 -22.42 -21.38
C LYS A 465 17.60 -22.41 -20.67
N GLN A 466 17.98 -21.30 -20.05
CA GLN A 466 19.23 -21.22 -19.28
C GLN A 466 19.19 -22.06 -18.00
N MET A 467 18.04 -22.11 -17.32
CA MET A 467 17.86 -22.92 -16.11
C MET A 467 18.08 -24.40 -16.40
N VAL A 468 17.64 -24.91 -17.55
CA VAL A 468 17.92 -26.29 -17.98
C VAL A 468 19.39 -26.55 -18.30
N LEU A 469 20.16 -25.53 -18.70
CA LEU A 469 21.59 -25.68 -19.01
C LEU A 469 22.48 -25.62 -17.76
N TYR A 470 22.13 -24.77 -16.80
CA TYR A 470 22.97 -24.48 -15.64
C TYR A 470 22.44 -25.06 -14.32
N GLY A 471 21.13 -25.21 -14.19
CA GLY A 471 20.48 -25.68 -12.96
C GLY A 471 20.92 -27.08 -12.56
N ASN A 472 20.65 -27.47 -11.32
CA ASN A 472 20.98 -28.78 -10.80
C ASN A 472 20.38 -29.89 -11.67
N ILE A 473 21.21 -30.77 -12.22
CA ILE A 473 20.77 -31.86 -13.09
C ILE A 473 19.82 -32.83 -12.38
N GLY A 474 19.94 -32.97 -11.06
CA GLY A 474 19.00 -33.74 -10.24
C GLY A 474 17.56 -33.22 -10.28
N CYS A 475 17.36 -31.96 -10.68
CA CYS A 475 16.06 -31.33 -10.86
C CYS A 475 15.63 -31.28 -12.34
N LYS A 476 16.22 -32.12 -13.21
CA LYS A 476 15.89 -32.16 -14.64
C LYS A 476 14.40 -32.41 -14.87
N SER A 477 13.81 -33.38 -14.17
CA SER A 477 12.38 -33.69 -14.28
C SER A 477 11.52 -32.49 -13.90
N ASP A 478 11.91 -31.74 -12.88
CA ASP A 478 11.17 -30.56 -12.41
C ASP A 478 11.16 -29.46 -13.47
N ALA A 479 12.30 -29.24 -14.15
CA ALA A 479 12.39 -28.29 -15.25
C ALA A 479 11.58 -28.71 -16.50
N GLN A 480 11.51 -30.02 -16.79
CA GLN A 480 10.69 -30.55 -17.88
C GLN A 480 9.19 -30.38 -17.59
N VAL A 481 8.76 -30.65 -16.35
CA VAL A 481 7.38 -30.42 -15.91
C VAL A 481 7.06 -28.92 -15.91
N ALA A 482 7.99 -28.06 -15.46
CA ALA A 482 7.85 -26.61 -15.54
C ALA A 482 7.54 -26.14 -16.96
N ALA A 483 8.31 -26.62 -17.95
CA ALA A 483 8.11 -26.26 -19.35
C ALA A 483 6.73 -26.69 -19.86
N LYS A 484 6.31 -27.94 -19.59
CA LYS A 484 5.00 -28.44 -20.01
C LYS A 484 3.82 -27.79 -19.29
N ALA A 485 3.97 -27.46 -18.01
CA ALA A 485 2.95 -26.73 -17.26
C ALA A 485 2.73 -25.33 -17.87
N LEU A 486 3.81 -24.59 -18.09
CA LEU A 486 3.74 -23.27 -18.73
C LEU A 486 3.15 -23.36 -20.15
N GLU A 487 3.48 -24.39 -20.93
CA GLU A 487 2.89 -24.64 -22.26
C GLU A 487 1.37 -24.85 -22.17
N ALA A 488 0.93 -25.73 -21.28
CA ALA A 488 -0.49 -26.03 -21.08
C ALA A 488 -1.27 -24.79 -20.62
N ALA A 489 -0.67 -23.94 -19.79
CA ALA A 489 -1.27 -22.68 -19.39
C ALA A 489 -1.42 -21.69 -20.56
N VAL A 490 -0.42 -21.56 -21.45
CA VAL A 490 -0.55 -20.75 -22.69
C VAL A 490 -1.63 -21.32 -23.61
N TYR A 491 -1.73 -22.66 -23.70
CA TYR A 491 -2.78 -23.32 -24.47
C TYR A 491 -4.18 -23.02 -23.92
N GLY A 492 -4.33 -23.06 -22.59
CA GLY A 492 -5.56 -22.66 -21.91
C GLY A 492 -5.88 -21.17 -22.11
N ALA A 493 -4.90 -20.28 -21.94
CA ALA A 493 -5.04 -18.85 -22.24
C ALA A 493 -5.52 -18.60 -23.68
N TYR A 494 -4.92 -19.27 -24.65
CA TYR A 494 -5.29 -19.17 -26.06
C TYR A 494 -6.77 -19.45 -26.30
N PHE A 495 -7.31 -20.55 -25.76
CA PHE A 495 -8.72 -20.86 -25.95
C PHE A 495 -9.67 -19.96 -25.16
N ASN A 496 -9.29 -19.52 -23.96
CA ASN A 496 -10.07 -18.56 -23.18
C ASN A 496 -10.12 -17.18 -23.87
N VAL A 497 -9.06 -16.77 -24.56
CA VAL A 497 -9.10 -15.60 -25.44
C VAL A 497 -10.05 -15.84 -26.62
N LEU A 498 -9.86 -16.94 -27.37
CA LEU A 498 -10.63 -17.19 -28.58
C LEU A 498 -12.14 -17.35 -28.35
N ILE A 499 -12.55 -17.96 -27.23
CA ILE A 499 -13.98 -18.13 -26.94
C ILE A 499 -14.66 -16.78 -26.70
N ASN A 500 -14.03 -15.88 -25.95
CA ASN A 500 -14.57 -14.57 -25.62
C ASN A 500 -14.46 -13.56 -26.78
N LEU A 501 -13.45 -13.69 -27.66
CA LEU A 501 -13.32 -12.84 -28.85
C LEU A 501 -14.51 -12.97 -29.83
N LYS A 502 -15.29 -14.06 -29.78
CA LYS A 502 -16.46 -14.26 -30.66
C LYS A 502 -17.54 -13.21 -30.44
N ASP A 503 -17.69 -12.76 -29.20
CA ASP A 503 -18.77 -11.87 -28.76
C ASP A 503 -18.36 -10.39 -28.72
N ILE A 504 -17.09 -10.09 -29.04
CA ILE A 504 -16.60 -8.72 -29.18
C ILE A 504 -17.00 -8.17 -30.57
N SER A 505 -17.41 -6.90 -30.62
CA SER A 505 -17.79 -6.20 -31.86
C SER A 505 -16.64 -5.41 -32.49
N ASP A 506 -15.64 -5.02 -31.70
CA ASP A 506 -14.44 -4.30 -32.13
C ASP A 506 -13.50 -5.20 -32.95
N GLU A 507 -13.65 -5.16 -34.27
CA GLU A 507 -12.89 -6.02 -35.20
C GLU A 507 -11.37 -5.75 -35.19
N ALA A 508 -10.96 -4.49 -34.97
CA ALA A 508 -9.54 -4.15 -34.88
C ALA A 508 -8.92 -4.79 -33.63
N PHE A 509 -9.61 -4.68 -32.49
CA PHE A 509 -9.20 -5.34 -31.25
C PHE A 509 -9.16 -6.87 -31.40
N LYS A 510 -10.17 -7.47 -32.05
CA LYS A 510 -10.23 -8.92 -32.29
C LYS A 510 -9.07 -9.43 -33.11
N LEU A 511 -8.79 -8.79 -34.25
CA LEU A 511 -7.72 -9.22 -35.14
C LEU A 511 -6.35 -9.10 -34.47
N ALA A 512 -6.10 -7.98 -33.79
CA ALA A 512 -4.85 -7.74 -33.07
C ALA A 512 -4.66 -8.76 -31.93
N THR A 513 -5.70 -8.98 -31.13
CA THR A 513 -5.64 -9.91 -29.99
C THR A 513 -5.50 -11.36 -30.44
N LYS A 514 -6.26 -11.78 -31.46
CA LYS A 514 -6.16 -13.12 -32.05
C LYS A 514 -4.76 -13.39 -32.59
N ARG A 515 -4.20 -12.44 -33.35
CA ARG A 515 -2.83 -12.56 -33.87
C ARG A 515 -1.83 -12.70 -32.73
N ARG A 516 -1.92 -11.82 -31.72
CA ARG A 516 -0.97 -11.82 -30.61
C ARG A 516 -1.01 -13.12 -29.81
N VAL A 517 -2.20 -13.64 -29.50
CA VAL A 517 -2.32 -14.90 -28.74
C VAL A 517 -1.87 -16.12 -29.54
N SER A 518 -2.07 -16.12 -30.87
CA SER A 518 -1.52 -17.15 -31.76
C SER A 518 0.01 -17.13 -31.80
N GLU A 519 0.63 -15.95 -31.88
CA GLU A 519 2.09 -15.79 -31.82
C GLU A 519 2.66 -16.33 -30.50
N LEU A 520 2.05 -15.95 -29.37
CA LEU A 520 2.44 -16.43 -28.03
C LEU A 520 2.35 -17.95 -27.90
N LEU A 521 1.29 -18.56 -28.46
CA LEU A 521 1.17 -20.02 -28.45
C LEU A 521 2.25 -20.70 -29.30
N GLN A 522 2.61 -20.12 -30.45
CA GLN A 522 3.67 -20.67 -31.28
C GLN A 522 5.04 -20.54 -30.60
N GLU A 523 5.35 -19.38 -30.02
CA GLU A 523 6.56 -19.14 -29.24
C GLU A 523 6.71 -20.12 -28.06
N ALA A 524 5.58 -20.43 -27.40
CA ALA A 524 5.55 -21.43 -26.33
C ALA A 524 5.91 -22.83 -26.83
N LYS A 525 5.30 -23.31 -27.93
CA LYS A 525 5.59 -24.62 -28.51
C LYS A 525 7.06 -24.75 -28.92
N ASP A 526 7.57 -23.75 -29.63
CA ASP A 526 8.96 -23.75 -30.12
C ASP A 526 9.94 -23.71 -28.94
N SER A 527 9.64 -22.91 -27.91
CA SER A 527 10.48 -22.82 -26.72
C SER A 527 10.49 -24.11 -25.91
N VAL A 528 9.34 -24.75 -25.72
CA VAL A 528 9.23 -26.00 -24.97
C VAL A 528 9.96 -27.12 -25.69
N GLY A 529 9.83 -27.23 -27.01
CA GLY A 529 10.60 -28.19 -27.81
C GLY A 529 12.10 -28.02 -27.58
N ALA A 530 12.62 -26.80 -27.70
CA ALA A 530 14.04 -26.51 -27.47
C ALA A 530 14.49 -26.81 -26.02
N ILE A 531 13.65 -26.52 -25.02
CA ILE A 531 13.96 -26.77 -23.61
C ILE A 531 14.05 -28.28 -23.32
N LEU A 532 13.08 -29.05 -23.82
CA LEU A 532 13.04 -30.50 -23.60
C LEU A 532 14.21 -31.20 -24.31
N ASP A 533 14.51 -30.80 -25.55
CA ASP A 533 15.67 -31.30 -26.29
C ASP A 533 16.98 -31.01 -25.55
N ALA A 534 17.12 -29.81 -24.98
CA ALA A 534 18.31 -29.43 -24.20
C ALA A 534 18.41 -30.25 -22.90
N ALA A 535 17.28 -30.51 -22.24
CA ALA A 535 17.24 -31.34 -21.03
C ALA A 535 17.63 -32.79 -21.32
N GLU A 536 17.13 -33.37 -22.41
CA GLU A 536 17.44 -34.76 -22.80
C GLU A 536 18.92 -34.95 -23.15
N LYS A 537 19.52 -33.99 -23.86
CA LYS A 537 20.95 -34.02 -24.23
C LYS A 537 21.89 -33.80 -23.03
N ARG A 538 21.39 -33.30 -21.91
CA ARG A 538 22.17 -33.03 -20.71
C ARG A 538 22.23 -34.28 -19.82
N THR A 539 23.43 -34.86 -19.72
CA THR A 539 23.73 -36.09 -18.97
C THR A 539 24.32 -35.84 -17.60
#